data_AF-A0A8B9BBN5-F1
#
_entry.id   AF-A0A8B9BBN5-F1
#
_cell.length_a   1.000
_cell.length_b   1.000
_cell.length_c   1.000
_cell.angle_alpha   90.00
_cell.angle_beta   90.00
_cell.angle_gamma   90.00
#
_symmetry.space_group_name_H-M   'P 1'
#
loop_
_entity.id
_entity.type
_entity.pdbx_description
1 polymer ?
#
loop_
_entity_poly.entity_id
_entity_poly.type
_entity_poly.pdbx_seq_one_letter_code
_entity_poly.pdbx_strand_id
1 'polypeptide(L)'
;TLNPPPPRPVAGAELPPVAVPAVRRMGSVPEELSLVPLHRRPELLEACAELLAEEWGKSRALRLHALQRSSDAFPTCLVLLRTPGPAEPPAAPGGPCRLVGHVRLSRVAGQPHGLFVESVVVARALRGAGYGRQLMEAAERYARARGFRRLHLSTHDKQHFYARLGFALAEPVQSVPFLSPAMPAEVLRAFAAPASPAAAAPGGPPAPRPPLPPPAAPPPPPLPPPARAGGGQAESCGQSLLETPHRDARGLPVFWMKKDI
;
A
#
# COMPACT_ATOMS: atom_id res chain seq x y z
N THR A 1 -18.22 -9.35 51.35
CA THR A 1 -18.47 -9.49 49.91
C THR A 1 -17.34 -8.80 49.16
N LEU A 2 -16.25 -9.52 48.85
CA LEU A 2 -15.08 -8.98 48.16
C LEU A 2 -15.18 -9.33 46.66
N ASN A 3 -15.04 -8.32 45.80
CA ASN A 3 -15.02 -8.46 44.34
C ASN A 3 -13.84 -9.33 43.87
N PRO A 4 -14.03 -10.18 42.84
CA PRO A 4 -12.93 -10.95 42.25
C PRO A 4 -11.99 -10.03 41.44
N PRO A 5 -10.70 -10.42 41.31
CA PRO A 5 -9.71 -9.64 40.58
C PRO A 5 -9.94 -9.68 39.06
N PRO A 6 -9.45 -8.68 38.31
CA PRO A 6 -9.62 -8.63 36.85
C PRO A 6 -8.79 -9.73 36.15
N PRO A 7 -9.25 -10.20 34.97
CA PRO A 7 -8.55 -11.22 34.21
C PRO A 7 -7.20 -10.70 33.67
N ARG A 8 -6.18 -11.56 33.72
CA ARG A 8 -4.84 -11.30 33.21
C ARG A 8 -4.87 -11.13 31.68
N PRO A 9 -4.01 -10.27 31.10
CA PRO A 9 -3.88 -10.16 29.66
C PRO A 9 -3.33 -11.47 29.09
N VAL A 10 -4.06 -12.03 28.13
CA VAL A 10 -3.63 -13.19 27.35
C VAL A 10 -2.42 -12.75 26.52
N ALA A 11 -1.28 -13.42 26.73
CA ALA A 11 -0.09 -13.22 25.92
C ALA A 11 -0.45 -13.42 24.44
N GLY A 12 -0.23 -12.39 23.63
CA GLY A 12 -0.44 -12.45 22.19
C GLY A 12 0.40 -13.58 21.62
N ALA A 13 -0.26 -14.55 20.98
CA ALA A 13 0.41 -15.66 20.31
C ALA A 13 1.40 -15.10 19.30
N GLU A 14 2.70 -15.32 19.55
CA GLU A 14 3.76 -14.92 18.67
C GLU A 14 3.73 -15.80 17.42
N LEU A 15 3.29 -15.25 16.29
CA LEU A 15 3.36 -15.96 15.02
C LEU A 15 4.83 -15.97 14.55
N PRO A 16 5.41 -17.14 14.23
CA PRO A 16 6.78 -17.23 13.76
C PRO A 16 6.96 -16.46 12.44
N PRO A 17 8.20 -16.06 12.10
CA PRO A 17 8.50 -15.40 10.84
C PRO A 17 7.98 -16.23 9.65
N VAL A 18 7.41 -15.55 8.65
CA VAL A 18 6.87 -16.23 7.47
C VAL A 18 8.05 -16.60 6.58
N ALA A 19 8.44 -17.87 6.60
CA ALA A 19 9.45 -18.41 5.70
C ALA A 19 8.97 -18.28 4.24
N VAL A 20 9.86 -17.79 3.37
CA VAL A 20 9.58 -17.63 1.94
C VAL A 20 10.29 -18.77 1.20
N PRO A 21 9.58 -19.61 0.44
CA PRO A 21 10.24 -20.68 -0.30
C PRO A 21 11.22 -20.08 -1.32
N ALA A 22 12.45 -20.59 -1.31
CA ALA A 22 13.53 -20.18 -2.20
C ALA A 22 13.24 -20.60 -3.66
N VAL A 23 13.56 -19.72 -4.61
CA VAL A 23 13.56 -20.09 -6.04
C VAL A 23 14.83 -20.90 -6.31
N ARG A 24 14.66 -22.15 -6.75
CA ARG A 24 15.78 -22.97 -7.24
C ARG A 24 16.23 -22.43 -8.60
N ARG A 25 17.37 -21.73 -8.66
CA ARG A 25 18.14 -21.68 -9.90
C ARG A 25 18.80 -23.05 -10.09
N MET A 26 18.70 -23.60 -11.29
CA MET A 26 19.48 -24.78 -11.68
C MET A 26 20.96 -24.40 -11.55
N GLY A 27 21.60 -24.81 -10.46
CA GLY A 27 23.03 -24.57 -10.17
C GLY A 27 23.39 -23.63 -9.00
N SER A 28 22.45 -23.06 -8.24
CA SER A 28 22.80 -22.28 -7.03
C SER A 28 22.08 -22.79 -5.78
N VAL A 29 22.82 -22.89 -4.67
CA VAL A 29 22.31 -23.22 -3.32
C VAL A 29 21.10 -22.32 -3.00
N PRO A 30 20.01 -22.83 -2.40
CA PRO A 30 18.83 -22.02 -2.09
C PRO A 30 19.21 -20.85 -1.17
N GLU A 31 19.05 -19.62 -1.66
CA GLU A 31 19.08 -18.43 -0.82
C GLU A 31 17.87 -18.43 0.09
N GLU A 32 18.10 -18.37 1.41
CA GLU A 32 17.02 -18.35 2.39
C GLU A 32 16.49 -16.92 2.53
N LEU A 33 15.21 -16.74 2.21
CA LEU A 33 14.50 -15.48 2.33
C LEU A 33 13.49 -15.56 3.48
N SER A 34 13.46 -14.51 4.30
CA SER A 34 12.49 -14.38 5.37
C SER A 34 11.80 -13.02 5.32
N LEU A 35 10.48 -13.01 5.56
CA LEU A 35 9.71 -11.78 5.72
C LEU A 35 9.40 -11.56 7.19
N VAL A 36 9.86 -10.45 7.74
CA VAL A 36 9.72 -10.14 9.17
C VAL A 36 9.08 -8.75 9.39
N PRO A 37 8.23 -8.59 10.42
CA PRO A 37 7.76 -7.27 10.83
C PRO A 37 8.91 -6.40 11.33
N LEU A 38 9.02 -5.18 10.82
CA LEU A 38 10.10 -4.25 11.14
C LEU A 38 10.14 -3.88 12.63
N HIS A 39 9.00 -3.78 13.29
CA HIS A 39 8.93 -3.49 14.73
C HIS A 39 9.47 -4.63 15.62
N ARG A 40 9.72 -5.82 15.05
CA ARG A 40 10.42 -6.94 15.72
C ARG A 40 11.95 -6.90 15.50
N ARG A 41 12.44 -6.02 14.62
CA ARG A 41 13.84 -5.87 14.22
C ARG A 41 14.23 -4.38 14.18
N PRO A 42 14.18 -3.67 15.33
CA PRO A 42 14.40 -2.22 15.38
C PRO A 42 15.77 -1.80 14.86
N GLU A 43 16.78 -2.67 14.91
CA GLU A 43 18.11 -2.43 14.35
C GLU A 43 18.15 -2.27 12.82
N LEU A 44 17.04 -2.59 12.13
CA LEU A 44 16.89 -2.42 10.69
C LEU A 44 16.15 -1.13 10.31
N LEU A 45 15.72 -0.31 11.28
CA LEU A 45 14.96 0.92 11.02
C LEU A 45 15.75 1.89 10.13
N GLU A 46 17.01 2.12 10.46
CA GLU A 46 17.89 3.04 9.72
C GLU A 46 18.10 2.57 8.29
N ALA A 47 18.50 1.29 8.12
CA ALA A 47 18.71 0.70 6.80
C ALA A 47 17.41 0.72 5.95
N CYS A 48 16.26 0.47 6.56
CA CYS A 48 14.97 0.54 5.88
C CYS A 48 14.59 1.98 5.51
N ALA A 49 14.90 2.96 6.36
CA ALA A 49 14.69 4.37 6.07
C ALA A 49 15.55 4.84 4.90
N GLU A 50 16.80 4.39 4.82
CA GLU A 50 17.73 4.65 3.70
C GLU A 50 17.25 4.01 2.39
N LEU A 51 16.89 2.73 2.41
CA LEU A 51 16.32 2.03 1.25
C LEU A 51 15.11 2.78 0.68
N LEU A 52 14.23 3.22 1.56
CA LEU A 52 13.07 4.02 1.19
C LEU A 52 13.54 5.39 0.64
N ALA A 53 14.51 6.05 1.29
CA ALA A 53 15.11 7.34 0.92
C ALA A 53 15.53 7.39 -0.55
N GLU A 54 16.30 6.39 -0.97
CA GLU A 54 16.82 6.22 -2.32
C GLU A 54 15.73 6.23 -3.40
N GLU A 55 14.54 5.69 -3.12
CA GLU A 55 13.48 5.57 -4.14
C GLU A 55 12.59 6.81 -4.25
N TRP A 56 12.33 7.52 -3.15
CA TRP A 56 11.30 8.57 -3.11
C TRP A 56 11.72 9.93 -2.51
N GLY A 57 13.02 10.14 -2.22
CA GLY A 57 13.56 11.47 -1.92
C GLY A 57 13.02 12.22 -0.69
N LYS A 58 12.41 11.57 0.31
CA LYS A 58 11.92 12.21 1.54
C LYS A 58 12.97 12.32 2.65
N SER A 59 12.76 13.26 3.57
CA SER A 59 13.59 13.44 4.76
C SER A 59 13.67 12.15 5.60
N ARG A 60 14.89 11.86 6.09
CA ARG A 60 15.19 10.69 6.92
C ARG A 60 14.29 10.61 8.15
N ALA A 61 14.09 11.74 8.84
CA ALA A 61 13.26 11.83 10.04
C ALA A 61 11.80 11.41 9.80
N LEU A 62 11.18 11.87 8.70
CA LEU A 62 9.79 11.49 8.38
C LEU A 62 9.66 9.99 8.08
N ARG A 63 10.67 9.38 7.45
CA ARG A 63 10.66 7.94 7.18
C ARG A 63 10.81 7.14 8.46
N LEU A 64 11.77 7.48 9.32
CA LEU A 64 11.94 6.81 10.62
C LEU A 64 10.66 6.89 11.45
N HIS A 65 10.07 8.08 11.57
CA HIS A 65 8.81 8.25 12.30
C HIS A 65 7.65 7.42 11.70
N ALA A 66 7.58 7.30 10.37
CA ALA A 66 6.57 6.46 9.72
C ALA A 66 6.81 4.96 9.97
N LEU A 67 8.07 4.51 9.96
CA LEU A 67 8.46 3.11 10.19
C LEU A 67 8.27 2.69 11.66
N GLN A 68 8.54 3.59 12.60
CA GLN A 68 8.33 3.38 14.04
C GLN A 68 6.86 3.11 14.42
N ARG A 69 5.91 3.49 13.55
CA ARG A 69 4.48 3.21 13.74
C ARG A 69 4.07 1.81 13.30
N SER A 70 5.02 1.00 12.80
CA SER A 70 4.81 -0.41 12.49
C SER A 70 4.34 -1.15 13.75
N SER A 71 3.24 -1.90 13.65
CA SER A 71 2.72 -2.73 14.74
C SER A 71 2.00 -3.96 14.21
N ASP A 72 1.67 -4.90 15.10
CA ASP A 72 0.82 -6.06 14.78
C ASP A 72 -0.65 -5.66 14.50
N ALA A 73 -1.08 -4.46 14.94
CA ALA A 73 -2.44 -3.94 14.76
C ALA A 73 -2.64 -3.11 13.49
N PHE A 74 -1.62 -3.03 12.63
CA PHE A 74 -1.53 -2.17 11.44
C PHE A 74 -1.40 -0.67 11.77
N PRO A 75 -0.64 0.09 10.95
CA PRO A 75 0.11 -0.34 9.79
C PRO A 75 1.29 -1.25 10.21
N THR A 76 1.61 -2.22 9.36
CA THR A 76 2.73 -3.13 9.57
C THR A 76 3.73 -2.91 8.44
N CYS A 77 4.92 -2.44 8.78
CA CYS A 77 6.06 -2.45 7.87
C CYS A 77 6.74 -3.83 7.93
N LEU A 78 6.88 -4.48 6.79
CA LEU A 78 7.51 -5.78 6.61
C LEU A 78 8.79 -5.59 5.80
N VAL A 79 9.84 -6.29 6.21
CA VAL A 79 11.13 -6.29 5.53
C VAL A 79 11.47 -7.69 5.05
N LEU A 80 11.93 -7.78 3.81
CA LEU A 80 12.45 -9.01 3.22
C LEU A 80 13.95 -9.06 3.49
N LEU A 81 14.38 -10.11 4.18
CA LEU A 81 15.76 -10.36 4.52
C LEU A 81 16.27 -11.56 3.74
N ARG A 82 17.53 -11.47 3.30
CA ARG A 82 18.27 -12.57 2.70
C ARG A 82 19.38 -12.99 3.64
N THR A 83 19.40 -14.27 3.98
CA THR A 83 20.57 -14.87 4.62
C THR A 83 21.56 -15.24 3.50
N PRO A 84 22.80 -14.70 3.50
CA PRO A 84 23.82 -15.10 2.53
C PRO A 84 24.08 -16.60 2.64
N GLY A 85 24.19 -17.26 1.48
CA GLY A 85 24.61 -18.65 1.46
C GLY A 85 26.07 -18.82 1.90
N PRO A 86 26.49 -20.03 2.29
CA PRO A 86 27.86 -20.31 2.76
C PRO A 86 28.97 -20.03 1.73
N ALA A 87 28.61 -19.80 0.47
CA ALA A 87 29.54 -19.55 -0.63
C ALA A 87 29.76 -18.05 -0.94
N GLU A 88 29.01 -17.13 -0.31
CA GLU A 88 29.29 -15.70 -0.48
C GLU A 88 30.31 -15.21 0.55
N PRO A 89 31.27 -14.36 0.13
CA PRO A 89 32.19 -13.73 1.07
C PRO A 89 31.39 -12.95 2.12
N PRO A 90 31.81 -12.96 3.40
CA PRO A 90 31.13 -12.21 4.44
C PRO A 90 31.06 -10.75 4.02
N ALA A 91 29.83 -10.25 3.81
CA ALA A 91 29.61 -8.84 3.56
C ALA A 91 30.13 -8.03 4.76
N ALA A 92 30.58 -6.80 4.50
CA ALA A 92 30.99 -5.79 5.47
C ALA A 92 30.10 -5.79 6.74
N PRO A 93 30.63 -5.39 7.92
CA PRO A 93 29.99 -5.60 9.22
C PRO A 93 28.54 -5.11 9.23
N GLY A 94 27.61 -6.06 9.22
CA GLY A 94 26.19 -5.80 8.98
C GLY A 94 25.33 -7.05 9.14
N GLY A 95 25.52 -7.80 10.23
CA GLY A 95 24.69 -8.94 10.63
C GLY A 95 24.64 -10.13 9.65
N PRO A 96 24.04 -11.25 10.05
CA PRO A 96 23.92 -12.44 9.20
C PRO A 96 22.87 -12.31 8.09
N CYS A 97 22.05 -11.25 8.07
CA CYS A 97 20.94 -11.09 7.13
C CYS A 97 20.98 -9.72 6.45
N ARG A 98 20.95 -9.70 5.11
CA ARG A 98 20.92 -8.48 4.30
C ARG A 98 19.48 -8.03 4.04
N LEU A 99 19.19 -6.75 4.25
CA LEU A 99 17.92 -6.13 3.86
C LEU A 99 17.80 -6.08 2.33
N VAL A 100 16.75 -6.70 1.79
CA VAL A 100 16.50 -6.78 0.34
C VAL A 100 15.37 -5.85 -0.10
N GLY A 101 14.31 -5.76 0.69
CA GLY A 101 13.11 -5.02 0.30
C GLY A 101 12.22 -4.68 1.49
N HIS A 102 11.26 -3.80 1.23
CA HIS A 102 10.28 -3.34 2.20
C HIS A 102 8.89 -3.28 1.56
N VAL A 103 7.87 -3.60 2.34
CA VAL A 103 6.46 -3.37 2.02
C VAL A 103 5.71 -2.95 3.28
N ARG A 104 4.79 -2.00 3.15
CA ARG A 104 3.90 -1.59 4.23
C ARG A 104 2.49 -2.08 3.96
N LEU A 105 1.84 -2.62 4.98
CA LEU A 105 0.42 -2.98 4.96
C LEU A 105 -0.34 -2.05 5.90
N SER A 106 -1.44 -1.48 5.44
CA SER A 106 -2.33 -0.62 6.22
C SER A 106 -3.77 -1.14 6.10
N ARG A 107 -4.66 -0.87 7.07
CA ARG A 107 -6.08 -1.25 6.96
C ARG A 107 -6.77 -0.44 5.86
N VAL A 108 -7.82 -1.00 5.25
CA VAL A 108 -8.71 -0.28 4.32
C VAL A 108 -9.97 0.17 5.06
N ALA A 109 -10.35 1.43 4.93
CA ALA A 109 -11.57 1.97 5.53
C ALA A 109 -12.81 1.27 4.97
N GLY A 110 -13.75 0.89 5.86
CA GLY A 110 -14.97 0.19 5.48
C GLY A 110 -14.80 -1.25 4.97
N GLN A 111 -13.58 -1.80 4.96
CA GLN A 111 -13.31 -3.16 4.48
C GLN A 111 -12.51 -3.97 5.52
N PRO A 112 -13.16 -4.70 6.45
CA PRO A 112 -12.50 -5.34 7.58
C PRO A 112 -11.46 -6.41 7.18
N HIS A 113 -11.65 -7.06 6.02
CA HIS A 113 -10.75 -8.08 5.48
C HIS A 113 -9.80 -7.56 4.39
N GLY A 114 -9.76 -6.24 4.17
CA GLY A 114 -8.91 -5.59 3.18
C GLY A 114 -7.68 -4.95 3.79
N LEU A 115 -6.53 -5.15 3.15
CA LEU A 115 -5.30 -4.40 3.42
C LEU A 115 -4.88 -3.57 2.20
N PHE A 116 -4.33 -2.40 2.47
CA PHE A 116 -3.71 -1.54 1.49
C PHE A 116 -2.20 -1.73 1.52
N VAL A 117 -1.62 -2.04 0.37
CA VAL A 117 -0.19 -2.27 0.17
C VAL A 117 0.46 -0.98 -0.29
N GLU A 118 1.44 -0.51 0.48
CA GLU A 118 2.09 0.77 0.31
C GLU A 118 3.61 0.61 0.32
N SER A 119 4.31 1.57 -0.31
CA SER A 119 5.77 1.71 -0.20
C SER A 119 6.55 0.41 -0.50
N VAL A 120 6.12 -0.32 -1.55
CA VAL A 120 6.78 -1.55 -2.02
C VAL A 120 8.09 -1.18 -2.70
N VAL A 121 9.22 -1.63 -2.16
CA VAL A 121 10.54 -1.35 -2.73
C VAL A 121 11.47 -2.54 -2.58
N VAL A 122 12.34 -2.72 -3.56
CA VAL A 122 13.49 -3.62 -3.52
C VAL A 122 14.75 -2.78 -3.72
N ALA A 123 15.81 -3.08 -2.97
CA ALA A 123 17.11 -2.42 -3.09
C ALA A 123 17.55 -2.38 -4.56
N ARG A 124 17.97 -1.20 -5.03
CA ARG A 124 18.20 -0.95 -6.45
C ARG A 124 19.17 -1.95 -7.08
N ALA A 125 20.26 -2.26 -6.37
CA ALA A 125 21.28 -3.23 -6.79
C ALA A 125 20.77 -4.68 -6.90
N LEU A 126 19.60 -5.00 -6.32
CA LEU A 126 19.02 -6.35 -6.29
C LEU A 126 17.79 -6.49 -7.20
N ARG A 127 17.45 -5.45 -7.98
CA ARG A 127 16.32 -5.51 -8.92
C ARG A 127 16.60 -6.45 -10.08
N GLY A 128 15.55 -6.95 -10.72
CA GLY A 128 15.65 -7.93 -11.80
C GLY A 128 15.94 -9.36 -11.36
N ALA A 129 16.26 -9.60 -10.08
CA ALA A 129 16.52 -10.93 -9.54
C ALA A 129 15.26 -11.69 -9.04
N GLY A 130 14.06 -11.10 -9.19
CA GLY A 130 12.80 -11.73 -8.75
C GLY A 130 12.36 -11.39 -7.32
N TYR A 131 13.16 -10.68 -6.52
CA TYR A 131 12.82 -10.34 -5.14
C TYR A 131 11.51 -9.54 -4.99
N GLY A 132 11.11 -8.74 -5.99
CA GLY A 132 9.82 -8.04 -5.95
C GLY A 132 8.62 -8.98 -5.94
N ARG A 133 8.68 -10.07 -6.74
CA ARG A 133 7.67 -11.13 -6.72
C ARG A 133 7.65 -11.83 -5.37
N GLN A 134 8.82 -12.23 -4.87
CA GLN A 134 8.95 -12.93 -3.59
C GLN A 134 8.46 -12.09 -2.41
N LEU A 135 8.76 -10.78 -2.40
CA LEU A 135 8.26 -9.81 -1.43
C LEU A 135 6.73 -9.78 -1.41
N MET A 136 6.09 -9.65 -2.57
CA MET A 136 4.64 -9.58 -2.68
C MET A 136 3.97 -10.91 -2.30
N GLU A 137 4.47 -12.04 -2.79
CA GLU A 137 3.93 -13.37 -2.43
C GLU A 137 4.08 -13.67 -0.93
N ALA A 138 5.17 -13.21 -0.31
CA ALA A 138 5.36 -13.33 1.13
C ALA A 138 4.39 -12.42 1.91
N ALA A 139 4.17 -11.19 1.44
CA ALA A 139 3.19 -10.28 2.03
C ALA A 139 1.76 -10.82 1.93
N GLU A 140 1.41 -11.47 0.81
CA GLU A 140 0.13 -12.18 0.64
C GLU A 140 -0.02 -13.31 1.67
N ARG A 141 0.99 -14.17 1.84
CA ARG A 141 0.98 -15.21 2.87
C ARG A 141 0.85 -14.63 4.27
N TYR A 142 1.58 -13.56 4.57
CA TYR A 142 1.51 -12.86 5.85
C TYR A 142 0.09 -12.33 6.13
N ALA A 143 -0.57 -11.74 5.13
CA ALA A 143 -1.93 -11.23 5.22
C ALA A 143 -2.96 -12.37 5.39
N ARG A 144 -2.86 -13.44 4.59
CA ARG A 144 -3.72 -14.64 4.70
C ARG A 144 -3.66 -15.27 6.10
N ALA A 145 -2.45 -15.43 6.63
CA ALA A 145 -2.24 -15.98 7.97
C ALA A 145 -2.89 -15.15 9.09
N ARG A 146 -3.18 -13.87 8.83
CA ARG A 146 -3.87 -12.95 9.75
C ARG A 146 -5.37 -12.79 9.44
N GLY A 147 -5.92 -13.65 8.56
CA GLY A 147 -7.35 -13.68 8.24
C GLY A 147 -7.82 -12.61 7.25
N PHE A 148 -6.89 -11.94 6.56
CA PHE A 148 -7.23 -11.02 5.47
C PHE A 148 -7.43 -11.79 4.17
N ARG A 149 -8.36 -11.29 3.36
CA ARG A 149 -8.81 -11.96 2.12
C ARG A 149 -8.58 -11.12 0.87
N ARG A 150 -8.12 -9.88 1.05
CA ARG A 150 -7.93 -8.95 -0.07
C ARG A 150 -6.79 -7.99 0.17
N LEU A 151 -5.99 -7.79 -0.86
CA LEU A 151 -5.01 -6.72 -0.96
C LEU A 151 -5.47 -5.68 -1.98
N HIS A 152 -5.21 -4.41 -1.68
CA HIS A 152 -5.42 -3.27 -2.54
C HIS A 152 -4.10 -2.51 -2.68
N LEU A 153 -3.89 -1.85 -3.81
CA LEU A 153 -2.77 -0.94 -4.00
C LEU A 153 -3.09 0.10 -5.06
N SER A 154 -2.27 1.13 -5.11
CA SER A 154 -2.25 2.10 -6.20
C SER A 154 -0.85 2.17 -6.81
N THR A 155 -0.75 2.35 -8.12
CA THR A 155 0.54 2.51 -8.81
C THR A 155 0.42 3.48 -9.97
N HIS A 156 1.50 4.21 -10.26
CA HIS A 156 1.57 5.08 -11.45
C HIS A 156 2.08 4.34 -12.68
N ASP A 157 3.05 3.42 -12.52
CA ASP A 157 3.80 2.86 -13.65
C ASP A 157 4.12 1.34 -13.54
N LYS A 158 3.66 0.65 -12.50
CA LYS A 158 3.93 -0.78 -12.24
C LYS A 158 2.69 -1.67 -12.38
N GLN A 159 1.62 -1.21 -13.01
CA GLN A 159 0.37 -1.97 -13.17
C GLN A 159 0.58 -3.32 -13.87
N HIS A 160 1.47 -3.41 -14.86
CA HIS A 160 1.81 -4.69 -15.51
C HIS A 160 2.64 -5.62 -14.61
N PHE A 161 3.42 -5.09 -13.66
CA PHE A 161 4.08 -5.93 -12.67
C PHE A 161 3.06 -6.57 -11.74
N TYR A 162 2.11 -5.79 -11.21
CA TYR A 162 1.06 -6.31 -10.33
C TYR A 162 0.06 -7.22 -11.06
N ALA A 163 -0.29 -6.93 -12.31
CA ALA A 163 -1.13 -7.80 -13.13
C ALA A 163 -0.54 -9.21 -13.28
N ARG A 164 0.77 -9.33 -13.50
CA ARG A 164 1.49 -10.62 -13.54
C ARG A 164 1.52 -11.36 -12.20
N LEU A 165 1.22 -10.67 -11.09
CA LEU A 165 1.05 -11.25 -9.77
C LEU A 165 -0.43 -11.58 -9.48
N GLY A 166 -1.34 -11.37 -10.43
CA GLY A 166 -2.77 -11.66 -10.28
C GLY A 166 -3.60 -10.52 -9.69
N PHE A 167 -3.07 -9.29 -9.66
CA PHE A 167 -3.89 -8.12 -9.34
C PHE A 167 -4.72 -7.69 -10.56
N ALA A 168 -5.98 -7.33 -10.32
CA ALA A 168 -6.88 -6.76 -11.31
C ALA A 168 -7.16 -5.29 -10.98
N LEU A 169 -7.59 -4.51 -11.98
CA LEU A 169 -8.03 -3.12 -11.79
C LEU A 169 -9.23 -3.05 -10.83
N ALA A 170 -9.32 -1.95 -10.08
CA ALA A 170 -10.29 -1.79 -9.02
C ALA A 170 -10.68 -0.33 -8.80
N GLU A 171 -11.78 -0.13 -8.08
CA GLU A 171 -12.14 1.19 -7.56
C GLU A 171 -11.17 1.67 -6.47
N PRO A 172 -11.01 2.99 -6.33
CA PRO A 172 -10.18 3.58 -5.27
C PRO A 172 -10.66 3.19 -3.87
N VAL A 173 -9.69 3.00 -2.97
CA VAL A 173 -9.96 2.74 -1.56
C VAL A 173 -9.15 3.68 -0.68
N GLN A 174 -9.62 3.94 0.53
CA GLN A 174 -8.89 4.77 1.49
C GLN A 174 -8.13 3.88 2.47
N SER A 175 -6.82 4.08 2.59
CA SER A 175 -6.05 3.48 3.69
C SER A 175 -6.36 4.21 4.99
N VAL A 176 -6.52 3.45 6.08
CA VAL A 176 -6.72 4.02 7.41
C VAL A 176 -5.39 4.61 7.85
N PRO A 177 -5.29 5.93 8.07
CA PRO A 177 -4.08 6.52 8.61
C PRO A 177 -3.86 5.94 10.01
N PHE A 178 -2.60 5.76 10.42
CA PHE A 178 -2.36 5.46 11.84
C PHE A 178 -2.90 6.64 12.65
N LEU A 179 -3.68 6.34 13.67
CA LEU A 179 -4.14 7.31 14.63
C LEU A 179 -3.54 6.89 15.97
N SER A 180 -2.79 7.80 16.61
CA SER A 180 -2.23 7.50 17.94
C SER A 180 -3.39 7.32 18.93
N PRO A 181 -3.34 6.33 19.84
CA PRO A 181 -4.35 6.17 20.89
C PRO A 181 -4.44 7.38 21.83
N ALA A 182 -3.42 8.25 21.84
CA ALA A 182 -3.43 9.52 22.58
C ALA A 182 -4.17 10.66 21.85
N MET A 183 -4.71 10.43 20.64
CA MET A 183 -5.44 11.46 19.90
C MET A 183 -6.88 11.63 20.42
N PRO A 184 -7.36 12.88 20.61
CA PRO A 184 -8.75 13.15 20.93
C PRO A 184 -9.71 12.57 19.87
N ALA A 185 -10.84 12.02 20.32
CA ALA A 185 -11.81 11.35 19.46
C ALA A 185 -12.37 12.23 18.32
N GLU A 186 -12.40 13.54 18.52
CA GLU A 186 -12.85 14.51 17.51
C GLU A 186 -11.92 14.56 16.29
N VAL A 187 -10.61 14.51 16.53
CA VAL A 187 -9.60 14.46 15.47
C VAL A 187 -9.70 13.15 14.70
N LEU A 188 -9.96 12.03 15.39
CA LEU A 188 -10.22 10.72 14.77
C LEU A 188 -11.42 10.76 13.82
N ARG A 189 -12.51 11.42 14.23
CA ARG A 189 -13.73 11.57 13.41
C ARG A 189 -13.48 12.39 12.16
N ALA A 190 -12.67 13.44 12.24
CA ALA A 190 -12.30 14.26 11.08
C ALA A 190 -11.55 13.45 10.01
N PHE A 191 -10.73 12.47 10.41
CA PHE A 191 -10.01 11.58 9.48
C PHE A 191 -10.83 10.37 8.99
N ALA A 192 -11.89 10.00 9.73
CA ALA A 192 -12.76 8.87 9.39
C ALA A 192 -13.95 9.27 8.49
N ALA A 193 -14.19 10.57 8.30
CA ALA A 193 -15.22 11.05 7.39
C ALA A 193 -14.86 10.64 5.94
N PRO A 194 -15.73 9.92 5.23
CA PRO A 194 -15.54 9.73 3.79
C PRO A 194 -15.51 11.12 3.13
N ALA A 195 -14.66 11.30 2.13
CA ALA A 195 -14.70 12.49 1.30
C ALA A 195 -16.07 12.53 0.61
N SER A 196 -17.03 13.24 1.21
CA SER A 196 -18.36 13.39 0.66
C SER A 196 -18.26 14.24 -0.60
N PRO A 197 -18.82 13.82 -1.74
CA PRO A 197 -18.98 14.72 -2.87
C PRO A 197 -20.00 15.80 -2.46
N ALA A 198 -19.55 17.05 -2.42
CA ALA A 198 -20.31 18.28 -2.35
C ALA A 198 -21.39 18.41 -1.25
N ALA A 199 -21.08 19.19 -0.21
CA ALA A 199 -22.09 19.97 0.50
C ALA A 199 -21.78 21.45 0.30
N ALA A 200 -22.71 22.13 -0.36
CA ALA A 200 -22.67 23.55 -0.68
C ALA A 200 -22.45 24.42 0.56
N ALA A 201 -21.62 25.45 0.41
CA ALA A 201 -21.42 26.50 1.40
C ALA A 201 -22.72 27.31 1.60
N PRO A 202 -23.06 27.72 2.84
CA PRO A 202 -24.14 28.67 3.07
C PRO A 202 -23.71 30.09 2.69
N GLY A 203 -24.63 30.82 2.06
CA GLY A 203 -24.38 32.06 1.34
C GLY A 203 -24.18 33.33 2.18
N GLY A 204 -23.52 34.31 1.56
CA GLY A 204 -23.52 35.72 1.93
C GLY A 204 -24.30 36.58 0.90
N PRO A 205 -24.70 37.81 1.26
CA PRO A 205 -25.68 38.62 0.50
C PRO A 205 -25.09 39.30 -0.76
N PRO A 206 -25.94 39.79 -1.69
CA PRO A 206 -25.53 40.11 -3.07
C PRO A 206 -25.06 41.56 -3.25
N ALA A 207 -24.19 41.79 -4.24
CA ALA A 207 -23.80 43.09 -4.77
C ALA A 207 -24.17 43.20 -6.28
N PRO A 208 -24.31 44.41 -6.84
CA PRO A 208 -25.20 44.68 -7.98
C PRO A 208 -24.59 44.43 -9.38
N ARG A 209 -25.47 44.18 -10.37
CA ARG A 209 -25.21 44.13 -11.85
C ARG A 209 -25.17 45.58 -12.41
N PRO A 210 -24.62 45.95 -13.61
CA PRO A 210 -24.61 45.27 -14.95
C PRO A 210 -23.29 45.54 -15.79
N PRO A 211 -23.11 45.37 -17.15
CA PRO A 211 -24.02 45.18 -18.29
C PRO A 211 -23.73 44.00 -19.27
N LEU A 212 -24.54 43.96 -20.35
CA LEU A 212 -24.83 42.92 -21.36
C LEU A 212 -23.65 42.48 -22.29
N PRO A 213 -23.79 41.34 -23.03
CA PRO A 213 -22.66 40.54 -23.52
C PRO A 213 -22.21 40.83 -24.98
N PRO A 214 -20.96 40.49 -25.35
CA PRO A 214 -20.50 40.38 -26.75
C PRO A 214 -20.90 39.04 -27.42
N PRO A 215 -20.83 38.92 -28.76
CA PRO A 215 -21.53 37.88 -29.54
C PRO A 215 -21.02 36.45 -29.31
N ALA A 216 -21.92 35.50 -29.54
CA ALA A 216 -21.76 34.07 -29.30
C ALA A 216 -20.60 33.45 -30.10
N ALA A 217 -19.75 32.68 -29.41
CA ALA A 217 -18.84 31.72 -30.03
C ALA A 217 -19.64 30.58 -30.69
N PRO A 218 -19.16 29.99 -31.80
CA PRO A 218 -19.85 28.88 -32.46
C PRO A 218 -19.96 27.67 -31.53
N PRO A 219 -21.03 26.86 -31.64
CA PRO A 219 -21.22 25.70 -30.79
C PRO A 219 -20.11 24.66 -31.01
N PRO A 220 -19.71 23.91 -29.96
CA PRO A 220 -18.74 22.83 -30.10
C PRO A 220 -19.27 21.73 -31.05
N PRO A 221 -18.39 21.00 -31.75
CA PRO A 221 -18.79 19.93 -32.65
C PRO A 221 -19.54 18.82 -31.89
N PRO A 222 -20.48 18.10 -32.56
CA PRO A 222 -21.27 17.05 -31.93
C PRO A 222 -20.38 15.91 -31.44
N LEU A 223 -20.67 15.43 -30.24
CA LEU A 223 -20.07 14.24 -29.64
C LEU A 223 -20.40 12.99 -30.49
N PRO A 224 -19.48 12.02 -30.61
CA PRO A 224 -19.74 10.77 -31.30
C PRO A 224 -20.84 9.96 -30.59
N PRO A 225 -21.65 9.18 -31.33
CA PRO A 225 -22.80 8.47 -30.78
C PRO A 225 -22.40 7.33 -29.84
N PRO A 226 -23.27 6.94 -28.88
CA PRO A 226 -23.02 5.80 -28.02
C PRO A 226 -23.17 4.51 -28.83
N ALA A 227 -22.12 3.70 -28.89
CA ALA A 227 -22.22 2.34 -29.40
C ALA A 227 -23.08 1.52 -28.42
N ARG A 228 -24.27 1.12 -28.85
CA ARG A 228 -25.11 0.15 -28.12
C ARG A 228 -24.91 -1.26 -28.68
N ALA A 229 -24.64 -2.15 -27.72
CA ALA A 229 -24.99 -3.56 -27.64
C ALA A 229 -24.21 -4.59 -28.49
N GLY A 230 -23.41 -5.39 -27.77
CA GLY A 230 -23.11 -6.79 -28.10
C GLY A 230 -22.84 -7.51 -26.78
N GLY A 231 -23.68 -8.49 -26.42
CA GLY A 231 -23.68 -9.13 -25.11
C GLY A 231 -22.45 -9.98 -24.79
N GLY A 232 -22.13 -10.09 -23.50
CA GLY A 232 -21.12 -11.01 -22.98
C GLY A 232 -20.48 -10.50 -21.69
N GLN A 233 -20.83 -11.11 -20.57
CA GLN A 233 -20.18 -11.13 -19.25
C GLN A 233 -19.05 -10.11 -18.92
N ALA A 234 -19.31 -9.33 -17.87
CA ALA A 234 -18.36 -8.76 -16.88
C ALA A 234 -17.23 -7.85 -17.39
N GLU A 235 -17.53 -6.57 -17.64
CA GLU A 235 -16.53 -5.51 -17.79
C GLU A 235 -16.72 -4.42 -16.71
N SER A 236 -15.75 -4.33 -15.81
CA SER A 236 -15.62 -3.24 -14.86
C SER A 236 -15.22 -1.95 -15.62
N CYS A 237 -16.21 -1.16 -16.02
CA CYS A 237 -16.13 0.27 -16.37
C CYS A 237 -14.82 0.74 -17.05
N GLY A 238 -14.57 0.34 -18.29
CA GLY A 238 -13.67 1.05 -19.23
C GLY A 238 -12.20 1.24 -18.84
N GLN A 239 -11.69 0.60 -17.78
CA GLN A 239 -10.30 0.73 -17.37
C GLN A 239 -9.42 -0.28 -18.11
N SER A 240 -8.30 0.17 -18.66
CA SER A 240 -7.26 -0.67 -19.25
C SER A 240 -5.98 -0.56 -18.44
N LEU A 241 -5.04 -1.50 -18.56
CA LEU A 241 -3.71 -1.32 -17.98
C LEU A 241 -2.93 -0.16 -18.65
N LEU A 242 -3.46 0.41 -19.73
CA LEU A 242 -2.91 1.58 -20.41
C LEU A 242 -3.53 2.90 -19.95
N GLU A 243 -4.81 2.88 -19.55
CA GLU A 243 -5.58 4.09 -19.24
C GLU A 243 -6.44 3.91 -17.99
N THR A 244 -6.42 4.92 -17.13
CA THR A 244 -7.18 4.99 -15.88
C THR A 244 -7.94 6.31 -15.82
N PRO A 245 -9.18 6.36 -15.30
CA PRO A 245 -9.88 7.61 -15.04
C PRO A 245 -9.36 8.32 -13.78
N HIS A 246 -8.60 7.64 -12.92
CA HIS A 246 -8.17 8.17 -11.63
C HIS A 246 -6.91 9.01 -11.75
N ARG A 247 -6.82 10.04 -10.91
CA ARG A 247 -5.70 10.98 -10.85
C ARG A 247 -5.24 11.14 -9.41
N ASP A 248 -3.94 11.30 -9.20
CA ASP A 248 -3.37 11.68 -7.90
C ASP A 248 -3.54 13.19 -7.63
N ALA A 249 -3.07 13.65 -6.47
CA ALA A 249 -3.15 15.07 -6.08
C ALA A 249 -2.40 16.03 -7.03
N ARG A 250 -1.53 15.50 -7.90
CA ARG A 250 -0.79 16.26 -8.92
C ARG A 250 -1.42 16.13 -10.31
N GLY A 251 -2.58 15.48 -10.42
CA GLY A 251 -3.24 15.25 -11.70
C GLY A 251 -2.57 14.16 -12.55
N LEU A 252 -1.70 13.33 -11.98
CA LEU A 252 -1.07 12.23 -12.72
C LEU A 252 -1.95 10.98 -12.71
N PRO A 253 -2.02 10.20 -13.81
CA PRO A 253 -2.75 8.93 -13.84
C PRO A 253 -2.29 7.97 -12.75
N VAL A 254 -3.24 7.33 -12.07
CA VAL A 254 -2.98 6.31 -11.06
C VAL A 254 -3.90 5.11 -11.25
N PHE A 255 -3.32 3.92 -11.25
CA PHE A 255 -4.04 2.66 -11.37
C PHE A 255 -4.31 2.10 -9.99
N TRP A 256 -5.58 1.90 -9.67
CA TRP A 256 -6.01 1.19 -8.47
C TRP A 256 -6.18 -0.27 -8.81
N MET A 257 -5.62 -1.14 -7.96
CA MET A 257 -5.62 -2.58 -8.20
C MET A 257 -5.96 -3.33 -6.93
N LYS A 258 -6.58 -4.50 -7.09
CA LYS A 258 -6.89 -5.43 -6.00
C LYS A 258 -6.55 -6.86 -6.36
N LYS A 259 -6.31 -7.68 -5.35
CA LYS A 259 -6.17 -9.13 -5.47
C LYS A 259 -6.86 -9.80 -4.30
N ASP A 260 -7.73 -10.75 -4.59
CA ASP A 260 -8.26 -11.65 -3.57
C ASP A 260 -7.18 -12.69 -3.22
N ILE A 261 -6.96 -12.88 -1.92
CA ILE A 261 -5.92 -13.75 -1.36
C ILE A 261 -6.56 -14.85 -0.54
#